data_AF-A0AA40F7P1-F1
#
_entry.id   AF-A0AA40F7P1-F1
#
_cell.length_a   1.000
_cell.length_b   1.000
_cell.length_c   1.000
_cell.angle_alpha   90.00
_cell.angle_beta   90.00
_cell.angle_gamma   90.00
#
_symmetry.space_group_name_H-M   'P 1'
#
loop_
_entity.id
_entity.type
_entity.pdbx_description
1 polymer ?
#
loop_
_entity_poly.entity_id
_entity_poly.type
_entity_poly.pdbx_seq_one_letter_code
_entity_poly.pdbx_strand_id
1 'polypeptide(L)'
;MTSNLGKILRLKDDGSPADGNPFTGTPGNTIWALGIRNPLGIDFDADGRLWEIEMGPMGGDELNLVEKGGNYGWPAVSQGNHYDGRAIPKHNTRPEFVAPKAFWNPVISPSSLVIYKGDLFKSWKGNAIISALGAQGLVRVEIVGDTAKEIARYRLGKRTRCVRQGPDGALWVLEDGTGGRLLKLTPA
;
A
#
# COMPACT_ATOMS: atom_id res chain seq x y z
N MET A 1 -16.92 -18.07 -1.32
CA MET A 1 -15.96 -17.19 -0.62
C MET A 1 -16.38 -17.13 0.85
N THR A 2 -15.68 -17.80 1.75
CA THR A 2 -16.13 -17.99 3.15
C THR A 2 -15.34 -17.16 4.18
N SER A 3 -14.39 -16.33 3.73
CA SER A 3 -13.49 -15.56 4.60
C SER A 3 -13.18 -14.19 4.00
N ASN A 4 -12.94 -13.20 4.87
CA ASN A 4 -12.48 -11.85 4.54
C ASN A 4 -10.96 -11.66 4.71
N LEU A 5 -10.19 -12.70 5.02
CA LEU A 5 -8.74 -12.61 5.14
C LEU A 5 -8.10 -12.30 3.78
N GLY A 6 -7.16 -11.34 3.75
CA GLY A 6 -6.46 -10.97 2.53
C GLY A 6 -7.38 -10.36 1.46
N LYS A 7 -8.15 -9.34 1.86
CA LYS A 7 -9.17 -8.64 1.07
C LYS A 7 -9.14 -7.14 1.34
N ILE A 8 -9.54 -6.34 0.35
CA ILE A 8 -10.07 -4.99 0.60
C ILE A 8 -11.59 -5.11 0.69
N LEU A 9 -12.16 -4.55 1.75
CA LEU A 9 -13.61 -4.49 1.93
C LEU A 9 -14.13 -3.11 1.55
N ARG A 10 -15.35 -3.05 1.02
CA ARG A 10 -16.06 -1.80 0.74
C ARG A 10 -17.45 -1.86 1.36
N LEU A 11 -17.64 -1.02 2.37
CA LEU A 11 -18.85 -0.93 3.18
C LEU A 11 -19.42 0.48 3.10
N LYS A 12 -20.69 0.63 3.49
CA LYS A 12 -21.29 1.92 3.81
C LYS A 12 -20.84 2.33 5.22
N ASP A 13 -21.07 3.59 5.59
CA ASP A 13 -20.67 4.13 6.90
C ASP A 13 -21.36 3.43 8.08
N ASP A 14 -22.53 2.84 7.85
CA ASP A 14 -23.26 2.01 8.83
C ASP A 14 -22.72 0.58 8.94
N GLY A 15 -21.66 0.23 8.19
CA GLY A 15 -21.04 -1.08 8.16
C GLY A 15 -21.73 -2.09 7.23
N SER A 16 -22.84 -1.73 6.59
CA SER A 16 -23.51 -2.62 5.63
C SER A 16 -22.72 -2.73 4.32
N PRO A 17 -22.89 -3.81 3.53
CA PRO A 17 -22.27 -3.94 2.22
C PRO A 17 -22.60 -2.75 1.29
N ALA A 18 -21.58 -2.17 0.66
CA ALA A 18 -21.79 -1.09 -0.32
C ALA A 18 -22.42 -1.61 -1.62
N ASP A 19 -23.27 -0.80 -2.24
CA ASP A 19 -23.92 -1.17 -3.50
C ASP A 19 -22.91 -1.28 -4.64
N GLY A 20 -23.14 -2.25 -5.52
CA GLY A 20 -22.27 -2.53 -6.65
C GLY A 20 -20.97 -3.25 -6.30
N ASN A 21 -20.85 -3.87 -5.10
CA ASN A 21 -19.74 -4.77 -4.82
C ASN A 21 -19.73 -5.97 -5.81
N PRO A 22 -18.53 -6.43 -6.23
CA PRO A 22 -18.39 -7.38 -7.34
C PRO A 22 -18.72 -8.84 -6.99
N PHE A 23 -18.70 -9.21 -5.71
CA PHE A 23 -18.93 -10.60 -5.28
C PHE A 23 -20.24 -10.77 -4.54
N THR A 24 -20.78 -11.99 -4.54
CA THR A 24 -22.07 -12.33 -3.94
C THR A 24 -21.93 -13.24 -2.72
N GLY A 25 -23.02 -13.38 -1.96
CA GLY A 25 -23.07 -14.17 -0.72
C GLY A 25 -22.34 -13.50 0.45
N THR A 26 -22.52 -13.98 1.67
CA THR A 26 -21.84 -13.42 2.86
C THR A 26 -20.63 -14.28 3.23
N PRO A 27 -19.42 -13.72 3.46
CA PRO A 27 -19.07 -12.29 3.46
C PRO A 27 -18.70 -11.70 2.09
N GLY A 28 -18.82 -12.46 1.00
CA GLY A 28 -18.46 -12.05 -0.37
C GLY A 28 -18.97 -10.66 -0.78
N ASN A 29 -20.21 -10.33 -0.44
CA ASN A 29 -20.87 -9.06 -0.73
C ASN A 29 -20.20 -7.84 -0.09
N THR A 30 -19.26 -8.01 0.85
CA THR A 30 -18.46 -6.92 1.42
C THR A 30 -17.13 -6.69 0.70
N ILE A 31 -16.71 -7.62 -0.16
CA ILE A 31 -15.36 -7.67 -0.72
C ILE A 31 -15.30 -6.83 -1.99
N TRP A 32 -14.33 -5.92 -2.04
CA TRP A 32 -14.02 -5.10 -3.21
C TRP A 32 -12.92 -5.71 -4.07
N ALA A 33 -11.86 -6.20 -3.43
CA ALA A 33 -10.71 -6.84 -4.06
C ALA A 33 -10.13 -7.95 -3.17
N LEU A 34 -9.38 -8.88 -3.75
CA LEU A 34 -8.84 -10.04 -3.06
C LEU A 34 -7.43 -10.43 -3.49
N GLY A 35 -6.83 -11.37 -2.77
CA GLY A 35 -5.49 -11.88 -3.10
C GLY A 35 -4.38 -10.97 -2.58
N ILE A 36 -4.61 -10.34 -1.43
CA ILE A 36 -3.69 -9.43 -0.76
C ILE A 36 -3.13 -10.15 0.46
N ARG A 37 -1.85 -9.97 0.77
CA ARG A 37 -1.19 -10.61 1.91
C ARG A 37 -1.38 -9.82 3.20
N ASN A 38 -0.81 -8.63 3.29
CA ASN A 38 -0.74 -7.85 4.53
C ASN A 38 -0.77 -6.35 4.24
N PRO A 39 -1.97 -5.79 3.95
CA PRO A 39 -2.13 -4.38 3.62
C PRO A 39 -1.92 -3.53 4.87
N LEU A 40 -1.08 -2.50 4.78
CA LEU A 40 -0.79 -1.60 5.90
C LEU A 40 -1.04 -0.12 5.58
N GLY A 41 -1.35 0.21 4.34
CA GLY A 41 -1.79 1.55 3.98
C GLY A 41 -2.67 1.53 2.75
N ILE A 42 -3.66 2.42 2.75
CA ILE A 42 -4.47 2.74 1.57
C ILE A 42 -4.67 4.25 1.51
N ASP A 43 -4.75 4.81 0.31
CA ASP A 43 -5.18 6.18 0.10
C ASP A 43 -5.73 6.35 -1.32
N PHE A 44 -6.60 7.34 -1.51
CA PHE A 44 -7.13 7.69 -2.83
C PHE A 44 -6.28 8.76 -3.49
N ASP A 45 -6.00 8.61 -4.78
CA ASP A 45 -5.40 9.70 -5.56
C ASP A 45 -6.42 10.79 -5.94
N ALA A 46 -5.97 11.77 -6.73
CA ALA A 46 -6.82 12.90 -7.14
C ALA A 46 -7.97 12.49 -8.06
N ASP A 47 -7.85 11.36 -8.76
CA ASP A 47 -8.87 10.82 -9.66
C ASP A 47 -9.85 9.89 -8.92
N GLY A 48 -9.70 9.75 -7.59
CA GLY A 48 -10.52 8.87 -6.78
C GLY A 48 -10.16 7.39 -6.94
N ARG A 49 -8.97 7.06 -7.47
CA ARG A 49 -8.49 5.69 -7.59
C ARG A 49 -7.82 5.27 -6.29
N LEU A 50 -8.13 4.07 -5.81
CA LEU A 50 -7.60 3.55 -4.56
C LEU A 50 -6.22 2.95 -4.77
N TRP A 51 -5.25 3.39 -3.99
CA TRP A 51 -3.91 2.80 -3.92
C TRP A 51 -3.74 2.07 -2.59
N GLU A 52 -2.96 1.01 -2.61
CA GLU A 52 -2.73 0.12 -1.47
C GLU A 52 -1.24 -0.25 -1.40
N ILE A 53 -0.70 -0.35 -0.18
CA ILE A 53 0.66 -0.80 0.09
C ILE A 53 0.64 -1.97 1.08
N GLU A 54 1.29 -3.06 0.70
CA GLU A 54 1.37 -4.27 1.51
C GLU A 54 2.78 -4.79 1.73
N MET A 55 2.92 -5.56 2.81
CA MET A 55 4.13 -6.36 3.05
C MET A 55 4.07 -7.68 2.29
N GLY A 56 5.18 -8.01 1.64
CA GLY A 56 5.46 -9.31 1.06
C GLY A 56 6.02 -10.32 2.06
N PRO A 57 6.29 -11.56 1.62
CA PRO A 57 7.03 -12.56 2.38
C PRO A 57 8.53 -12.21 2.45
N MET A 58 9.45 -13.12 2.10
CA MET A 58 10.87 -12.77 1.96
C MET A 58 11.07 -12.02 0.64
N GLY A 59 11.01 -10.69 0.70
CA GLY A 59 10.88 -9.82 -0.47
C GLY A 59 9.41 -9.61 -0.87
N GLY A 60 9.19 -8.86 -1.93
CA GLY A 60 7.87 -8.73 -2.57
C GLY A 60 6.88 -7.86 -1.83
N ASP A 61 7.34 -6.79 -1.15
CA ASP A 61 6.40 -5.72 -0.77
C ASP A 61 5.85 -5.08 -2.04
N GLU A 62 4.60 -4.64 -2.04
CA GLU A 62 3.88 -4.26 -3.26
C GLU A 62 3.07 -2.98 -3.08
N LEU A 63 3.15 -2.08 -4.06
CA LEU A 63 2.24 -0.95 -4.23
C LEU A 63 1.26 -1.29 -5.35
N ASN A 64 -0.03 -1.31 -5.02
CA ASN A 64 -1.11 -1.75 -5.88
C ASN A 64 -2.05 -0.60 -6.23
N LEU A 65 -2.52 -0.56 -7.47
CA LEU A 65 -3.68 0.23 -7.89
C LEU A 65 -4.91 -0.67 -7.78
N VAL A 66 -5.79 -0.40 -6.81
CA VAL A 66 -6.88 -1.30 -6.43
C VAL A 66 -8.09 -1.18 -7.36
N GLU A 67 -8.29 -2.20 -8.18
CA GLU A 67 -9.42 -2.34 -9.10
C GLU A 67 -10.59 -3.15 -8.51
N LYS A 68 -11.81 -2.80 -8.95
CA LYS A 68 -13.04 -3.50 -8.58
C LYS A 68 -12.98 -4.97 -9.02
N GLY A 69 -13.11 -5.89 -8.08
CA GLY A 69 -13.10 -7.33 -8.34
C GLY A 69 -11.71 -7.89 -8.63
N GLY A 70 -10.67 -7.06 -8.54
CA GLY A 70 -9.29 -7.45 -8.80
C GLY A 70 -8.82 -8.57 -7.85
N ASN A 71 -8.06 -9.50 -8.40
CA ASN A 71 -7.39 -10.56 -7.67
C ASN A 71 -5.86 -10.38 -7.78
N TYR A 72 -5.23 -9.93 -6.70
CA TYR A 72 -3.79 -9.67 -6.57
C TYR A 72 -2.99 -10.95 -6.29
N GLY A 73 -3.66 -12.10 -6.24
CA GLY A 73 -3.04 -13.39 -6.42
C GLY A 73 -2.32 -13.99 -5.21
N TRP A 74 -2.13 -13.29 -4.09
CA TRP A 74 -1.62 -13.92 -2.87
C TRP A 74 -2.56 -15.05 -2.39
N PRO A 75 -2.05 -16.24 -2.02
CA PRO A 75 -0.64 -16.66 -1.98
C PRO A 75 -0.14 -17.42 -3.23
N ALA A 76 -0.92 -17.47 -4.31
CA ALA A 76 -0.55 -18.16 -5.54
C ALA A 76 0.60 -17.48 -6.30
N VAL A 77 0.72 -16.15 -6.18
CA VAL A 77 1.85 -15.36 -6.70
C VAL A 77 2.39 -14.38 -5.67
N SER A 78 3.68 -14.03 -5.82
CA SER A 78 4.33 -12.91 -5.12
C SER A 78 5.65 -12.56 -5.81
N GLN A 79 6.03 -11.28 -5.79
CA GLN A 79 7.39 -10.91 -6.20
C GLN A 79 8.49 -11.37 -5.22
N GLY A 80 8.11 -11.79 -4.00
CA GLY A 80 8.99 -12.40 -2.99
C GLY A 80 9.04 -13.93 -3.06
N ASN A 81 9.69 -14.54 -2.08
CA ASN A 81 9.77 -16.00 -1.89
C ASN A 81 9.29 -16.38 -0.48
N HIS A 82 9.09 -17.68 -0.23
CA HIS A 82 8.91 -18.18 1.13
C HIS A 82 10.16 -17.90 1.97
N TYR A 83 9.98 -17.71 3.28
CA TYR A 83 11.08 -17.45 4.21
C TYR A 83 12.09 -18.62 4.32
N ASP A 84 11.69 -19.83 3.93
CA ASP A 84 12.56 -21.00 3.83
C ASP A 84 13.29 -21.10 2.48
N GLY A 85 13.19 -20.08 1.63
CA GLY A 85 13.85 -19.99 0.33
C GLY A 85 13.09 -20.61 -0.84
N ARG A 86 11.99 -21.33 -0.59
CA ARG A 86 11.17 -21.88 -1.70
C ARG A 86 10.58 -20.75 -2.54
N ALA A 87 10.63 -20.92 -3.86
CA ALA A 87 10.08 -19.96 -4.80
C ALA A 87 8.55 -19.90 -4.71
N ILE A 88 8.01 -18.69 -4.86
CA ILE A 88 6.59 -18.45 -5.16
C ILE A 88 6.52 -18.01 -6.63
N PRO A 89 5.56 -18.49 -7.43
CA PRO A 89 5.37 -18.02 -8.79
C PRO A 89 5.28 -16.49 -8.87
N LYS A 90 5.87 -15.89 -9.90
CA LYS A 90 5.86 -14.43 -10.12
C LYS A 90 4.62 -14.03 -10.91
N HIS A 91 4.17 -12.79 -10.76
CA HIS A 91 2.98 -12.29 -11.49
C HIS A 91 3.08 -12.44 -13.00
N ASN A 92 4.26 -12.24 -13.60
CA ASN A 92 4.46 -12.41 -15.03
C ASN A 92 4.25 -13.87 -15.52
N THR A 93 4.21 -14.85 -14.61
CA THR A 93 3.93 -16.26 -14.93
C THR A 93 2.45 -16.62 -14.80
N ARG A 94 1.63 -15.73 -14.24
CA ARG A 94 0.20 -15.95 -13.94
C ARG A 94 -0.60 -14.68 -14.27
N PRO A 95 -0.80 -14.37 -15.57
CA PRO A 95 -1.41 -13.12 -16.03
C PRO A 95 -2.89 -12.98 -15.64
N GLU A 96 -3.53 -14.02 -15.10
CA GLU A 96 -4.87 -13.93 -14.53
C GLU A 96 -4.94 -13.12 -13.23
N PHE A 97 -3.79 -12.85 -12.58
CA PHE A 97 -3.71 -12.01 -11.38
C PHE A 97 -3.25 -10.60 -11.74
N VAL A 98 -3.83 -9.61 -11.05
CA VAL A 98 -3.42 -8.22 -11.17
C VAL A 98 -2.00 -8.07 -10.62
N ALA A 99 -1.09 -7.54 -11.43
CA ALA A 99 0.30 -7.32 -11.02
C ALA A 99 0.46 -5.99 -10.26
N PRO A 100 1.39 -5.93 -9.29
CA PRO A 100 1.67 -4.69 -8.56
C PRO A 100 2.27 -3.63 -9.49
N LYS A 101 1.98 -2.36 -9.21
CA LYS A 101 2.50 -1.22 -9.99
C LYS A 101 3.94 -0.89 -9.63
N ALA A 102 4.35 -1.17 -8.39
CA ALA A 102 5.74 -1.21 -7.96
C ALA A 102 5.93 -2.30 -6.90
N PHE A 103 7.15 -2.86 -6.78
CA PHE A 103 7.46 -3.85 -5.77
C PHE A 103 8.89 -3.71 -5.25
N TRP A 104 9.16 -4.27 -4.07
CA TRP A 104 10.48 -4.23 -3.43
C TRP A 104 10.99 -5.62 -3.08
N ASN A 105 12.14 -5.96 -3.64
CA ASN A 105 12.93 -7.13 -3.26
C ASN A 105 14.43 -6.74 -3.31
N PRO A 106 15.09 -6.50 -2.17
CA PRO A 106 14.64 -6.76 -0.79
C PRO A 106 13.51 -5.83 -0.30
N VAL A 107 12.80 -6.26 0.75
CA VAL A 107 11.68 -5.54 1.38
C VAL A 107 12.07 -4.16 1.92
N ILE A 108 11.12 -3.22 1.89
CA ILE A 108 11.16 -1.96 2.66
C ILE A 108 10.37 -2.09 3.97
N SER A 109 9.53 -3.12 4.08
CA SER A 109 8.56 -3.35 5.16
C SER A 109 7.66 -2.13 5.37
N PRO A 110 6.78 -1.80 4.40
CA PRO A 110 5.94 -0.61 4.44
C PRO A 110 4.93 -0.69 5.60
N SER A 111 4.44 0.45 6.06
CA SER A 111 3.50 0.49 7.19
C SER A 111 2.39 1.52 7.08
N SER A 112 2.45 2.43 6.11
CA SER A 112 1.41 3.42 5.81
C SER A 112 1.66 4.01 4.43
N LEU A 113 0.59 4.51 3.80
CA LEU A 113 0.59 5.19 2.52
C LEU A 113 -0.15 6.52 2.63
N VAL A 114 0.33 7.53 1.91
CA VAL A 114 -0.38 8.77 1.56
C VAL A 114 -0.10 9.09 0.11
N ILE A 115 -1.10 9.43 -0.68
CA ILE A 115 -0.93 10.13 -1.96
C ILE A 115 -0.92 11.63 -1.65
N TYR A 116 0.23 12.27 -1.83
CA TYR A 116 0.40 13.66 -1.41
C TYR A 116 -0.38 14.63 -2.31
N LYS A 117 -1.21 15.48 -1.70
CA LYS A 117 -2.13 16.42 -2.38
C LYS A 117 -1.79 17.89 -2.13
N GLY A 118 -0.91 18.15 -1.16
CA GLY A 118 -0.59 19.51 -0.70
C GLY A 118 0.33 20.27 -1.65
N ASP A 119 0.45 21.57 -1.39
CA ASP A 119 1.34 22.45 -2.16
C ASP A 119 2.59 22.86 -1.39
N LEU A 120 2.73 22.44 -0.12
CA LEU A 120 3.93 22.73 0.67
C LEU A 120 5.17 22.04 0.07
N PHE A 121 5.03 20.79 -0.35
CA PHE A 121 6.02 20.07 -1.16
C PHE A 121 5.54 19.99 -2.61
N LYS A 122 5.55 21.11 -3.36
CA LYS A 122 4.95 21.19 -4.71
C LYS A 122 5.35 20.04 -5.65
N SER A 123 6.63 19.67 -5.68
CA SER A 123 7.16 18.60 -6.54
C SER A 123 6.79 17.18 -6.08
N TRP A 124 6.05 17.04 -4.99
CA TRP A 124 5.61 15.74 -4.44
C TRP A 124 4.14 15.48 -4.72
N LYS A 125 3.40 16.47 -5.25
CA LYS A 125 1.96 16.35 -5.51
C LYS A 125 1.69 15.20 -6.48
N GLY A 126 0.77 14.31 -6.12
CA GLY A 126 0.46 13.08 -6.85
C GLY A 126 1.34 11.87 -6.50
N ASN A 127 2.46 12.06 -5.79
CA ASN A 127 3.34 10.96 -5.42
C ASN A 127 2.82 10.20 -4.21
N ALA A 128 3.10 8.89 -4.20
CA ALA A 128 2.94 8.07 -3.01
C ALA A 128 4.10 8.30 -2.04
N ILE A 129 3.76 8.60 -0.79
CA ILE A 129 4.67 8.71 0.34
C ILE A 129 4.39 7.54 1.28
N ILE A 130 5.38 6.68 1.44
CA ILE A 130 5.25 5.42 2.17
C ILE A 130 6.15 5.50 3.39
N SER A 131 5.59 5.27 4.59
CA SER A 131 6.40 5.05 5.78
C SER A 131 6.88 3.60 5.79
N ALA A 132 8.15 3.39 6.11
CA ALA A 132 8.79 2.09 5.98
C ALA A 132 9.59 1.74 7.24
N LEU A 133 9.31 0.55 7.75
CA LEU A 133 9.91 0.01 8.97
C LEU A 133 11.35 -0.47 8.69
N GLY A 134 11.54 -1.24 7.61
CA GLY A 134 12.83 -1.80 7.22
C GLY A 134 13.74 -0.74 6.60
N ALA A 135 13.19 0.18 5.80
CA ALA A 135 13.95 1.30 5.25
C ALA A 135 14.26 2.40 6.28
N GLN A 136 13.62 2.37 7.46
CA GLN A 136 13.82 3.31 8.56
C GLN A 136 13.62 4.78 8.15
N GLY A 137 12.48 5.07 7.53
CA GLY A 137 12.17 6.41 7.01
C GLY A 137 11.04 6.38 5.99
N LEU A 138 11.07 7.33 5.06
CA LEU A 138 10.07 7.46 4.00
C LEU A 138 10.60 7.00 2.65
N VAL A 139 9.75 6.36 1.86
CA VAL A 139 9.98 6.06 0.44
C VAL A 139 9.00 6.90 -0.37
N ARG A 140 9.51 7.59 -1.39
CA ARG A 140 8.68 8.39 -2.32
C ARG A 140 8.63 7.70 -3.67
N VAL A 141 7.42 7.45 -4.13
CA VAL A 141 7.11 6.79 -5.39
C VAL A 141 6.35 7.77 -6.28
N GLU A 142 6.89 8.04 -7.47
CA GLU A 142 6.20 8.80 -8.51
C GLU A 142 5.11 7.93 -9.14
N ILE A 143 3.94 8.51 -9.31
CA ILE A 143 2.80 7.88 -9.99
C ILE A 143 2.48 8.68 -11.24
N VAL A 144 2.54 8.03 -12.40
CA VAL A 144 2.16 8.61 -13.70
C VAL A 144 1.19 7.68 -14.39
N GLY A 145 -0.07 8.12 -14.53
CA GLY A 145 -1.13 7.26 -15.01
C GLY A 145 -1.32 6.06 -14.07
N ASP A 146 -1.07 4.86 -14.56
CA ASP A 146 -1.12 3.61 -13.79
C ASP A 146 0.27 3.06 -13.46
N THR A 147 1.34 3.78 -13.80
CA THR A 147 2.73 3.38 -13.52
C THR A 147 3.20 3.96 -12.19
N ALA A 148 4.07 3.22 -11.49
CA ALA A 148 4.66 3.65 -10.24
C ALA A 148 6.17 3.37 -10.20
N LYS A 149 6.97 4.33 -9.75
CA LYS A 149 8.43 4.19 -9.67
C LYS A 149 8.99 4.84 -8.41
N GLU A 150 9.80 4.12 -7.65
CA GLU A 150 10.55 4.72 -6.55
C GLU A 150 11.52 5.79 -7.09
N ILE A 151 11.44 7.01 -6.54
CA ILE A 151 12.30 8.13 -6.95
C ILE A 151 13.13 8.73 -5.81
N ALA A 152 12.85 8.40 -4.54
CA ALA A 152 13.67 8.85 -3.42
C ALA A 152 13.42 8.02 -2.14
N ARG A 153 14.43 8.01 -1.25
CA ARG A 153 14.32 7.58 0.14
C ARG A 153 14.81 8.67 1.08
N TYR A 154 14.08 8.90 2.16
CA TYR A 154 14.42 9.86 3.21
C TYR A 154 14.65 9.09 4.51
N ARG A 155 15.91 8.93 4.91
CA ARG A 155 16.27 8.18 6.12
C ARG A 155 16.03 9.03 7.35
N LEU A 156 15.28 8.49 8.30
CA LEU A 156 15.05 9.11 9.61
C LEU A 156 15.79 8.39 10.75
N GLY A 157 16.44 7.27 10.44
CA GLY A 157 17.23 6.49 11.39
C GLY A 157 16.39 5.67 12.38
N LYS A 158 15.07 5.66 12.20
CA LYS A 158 14.10 4.93 13.02
C LYS A 158 13.04 4.29 12.13
N ARG A 159 12.47 3.19 12.62
CA ARG A 159 11.29 2.58 12.00
C ARG A 159 10.15 3.59 12.04
N THR A 160 9.54 3.88 10.90
CA THR A 160 8.38 4.79 10.83
C THR A 160 7.12 3.97 10.67
N ARG A 161 6.13 4.16 11.56
CA ARG A 161 4.85 3.46 11.58
C ARG A 161 3.81 4.10 10.69
N CYS A 162 3.71 5.42 10.70
CA CYS A 162 2.63 6.14 10.03
C CYS A 162 3.18 7.39 9.34
N VAL A 163 2.57 7.74 8.22
CA VAL A 163 2.70 9.05 7.58
C VAL A 163 1.30 9.58 7.25
N ARG A 164 1.04 10.85 7.54
CA ARG A 164 -0.19 11.56 7.18
C ARG A 164 0.12 12.96 6.68
N GLN A 165 -0.62 13.43 5.68
CA GLN A 165 -0.61 14.83 5.29
C GLN A 165 -1.50 15.64 6.24
N GLY A 166 -0.95 16.72 6.81
CA GLY A 166 -1.71 17.71 7.57
C GLY A 166 -2.43 18.73 6.67
N PRO A 167 -3.36 19.52 7.21
CA PRO A 167 -4.12 20.52 6.45
C PRO A 167 -3.24 21.65 5.89
N ASP A 168 -2.07 21.89 6.50
CA ASP A 168 -1.05 22.85 6.04
C ASP A 168 -0.10 22.26 4.97
N GLY A 169 -0.33 21.01 4.55
CA GLY A 169 0.52 20.31 3.60
C GLY A 169 1.81 19.75 4.20
N ALA A 170 2.06 19.91 5.50
CA ALA A 170 3.17 19.24 6.17
C ALA A 170 2.92 17.74 6.27
N LEU A 171 3.99 16.95 6.32
CA LEU A 171 3.88 15.51 6.59
C LEU A 171 4.12 15.24 8.07
N TRP A 172 3.19 14.54 8.69
CA TRP A 172 3.28 14.07 10.06
C TRP A 172 3.66 12.60 10.06
N VAL A 173 4.74 12.25 10.77
CA VAL A 173 5.30 10.90 10.80
C VAL A 173 5.36 10.39 12.23
N LEU A 174 4.88 9.17 12.46
CA LEU A 174 5.02 8.46 13.73
C LEU A 174 6.15 7.43 13.63
N GLU A 175 6.99 7.37 14.64
CA GLU A 175 8.00 6.31 14.80
C GLU A 175 7.44 5.09 15.56
N ASP A 176 7.94 3.91 15.21
CA ASP A 176 7.56 2.62 15.80
C ASP A 176 8.52 2.24 16.93
N GLY A 177 7.98 1.92 18.10
CA GLY A 177 8.74 1.42 19.27
C GLY A 177 8.80 2.38 20.45
N THR A 178 9.46 1.93 21.52
CA THR A 178 9.59 2.69 22.78
C THR A 178 10.30 4.03 22.55
N GLY A 179 9.70 5.12 23.04
CA GLY A 179 10.20 6.47 22.83
C GLY A 179 9.98 7.02 21.42
N GLY A 180 9.08 6.42 20.63
CA GLY A 180 8.72 6.89 19.31
C GLY A 180 8.24 8.34 19.31
N ARG A 181 8.69 9.12 18.32
CA ARG A 181 8.36 10.53 18.19
C ARG A 181 7.23 10.76 17.19
N LEU A 182 6.51 11.86 17.39
CA LEU A 182 5.70 12.49 16.34
C LEU A 182 6.55 13.58 15.69
N LEU A 183 6.83 13.42 14.40
CA LEU A 183 7.66 14.34 13.62
C LEU A 183 6.76 15.14 12.68
N LYS A 184 7.00 16.45 12.60
CA LYS A 184 6.47 17.31 11.54
C LYS A 184 7.57 17.56 10.52
N LEU A 185 7.34 17.20 9.28
CA LEU A 185 8.26 17.42 8.18
C LEU A 185 7.76 18.56 7.30
N THR A 186 8.62 19.54 7.07
CA THR A 186 8.42 20.68 6.16
C THR A 186 9.60 20.74 5.17
N PRO A 187 9.47 21.46 4.05
CA PRO A 187 10.61 21.82 3.21
C PRO A 187 11.68 22.55 4.03
N ALA A 188 12.92 22.50 3.54
CA ALA A 188 14.04 23.27 4.07
C ALA A 188 13.92 24.76 3.73
#